data_AF-A0AAC9X0Q0-F1
#
_entry.id   AF-A0AAC9X0Q0-F1
#
_cell.length_a   1.000
_cell.length_b   1.000
_cell.length_c   1.000
_cell.angle_alpha   90.00
_cell.angle_beta   90.00
_cell.angle_gamma   90.00
#
_symmetry.space_group_name_H-M   'P 1'
#
loop_
_entity.id
_entity.type
_entity.pdbx_description
1 polymer ?
#
loop_
_entity_poly.entity_id
_entity_poly.type
_entity_poly.pdbx_seq_one_letter_code
_entity_poly.pdbx_strand_id
1 'polypeptide(L)'
;MSGTDRTVSMTSTEDTPATPGWVESSLDAILATLPFPADKLAPFRSAYLDCLAGCGRTEDLDSEHDACRKGLLVALKDGLNMDSETGRALEQKLEKLELDISAGA
;
A
#
# COMPACT_ATOMS: atom_id res chain seq x y z
N MET A 1 23.86 48.79 -8.03
CA MET A 1 22.90 48.47 -9.11
C MET A 1 23.23 47.04 -9.53
N SER A 2 22.54 46.09 -8.91
CA SER A 2 21.48 45.25 -9.55
C SER A 2 22.12 44.14 -10.38
N GLY A 3 21.89 42.85 -10.21
CA GLY A 3 21.09 41.98 -9.35
C GLY A 3 21.63 40.56 -9.66
N THR A 4 21.72 39.62 -8.71
CA THR A 4 20.66 38.64 -8.42
C THR A 4 19.95 38.22 -9.72
N ASP A 5 20.04 36.99 -10.22
CA ASP A 5 19.77 35.75 -9.51
C ASP A 5 20.19 34.60 -10.44
N ARG A 6 21.03 33.67 -9.97
CA ARG A 6 21.12 32.35 -10.61
C ARG A 6 19.88 31.61 -10.17
N THR A 7 18.80 31.73 -10.92
CA THR A 7 17.65 30.86 -10.74
C THR A 7 18.02 29.49 -11.28
N VAL A 8 18.80 28.75 -10.50
CA VAL A 8 18.74 27.30 -10.54
C VAL A 8 17.36 26.99 -10.01
N SER A 9 16.39 26.80 -10.92
CA SER A 9 15.15 26.12 -10.58
C SER A 9 15.56 24.76 -10.04
N MET A 10 15.63 24.65 -8.71
CA MET A 10 15.70 23.39 -8.03
C MET A 10 14.37 22.70 -8.36
N THR A 11 14.36 21.83 -9.36
CA THR A 11 13.38 20.75 -9.41
C THR A 11 13.66 19.88 -8.20
N SER A 12 13.09 20.25 -7.05
CA SER A 12 12.84 19.30 -5.97
C SER A 12 11.82 18.30 -6.51
N THR A 13 12.30 17.30 -7.22
CA THR A 13 11.65 16.00 -7.25
C THR A 13 11.97 15.35 -5.91
N GLU A 14 11.43 15.91 -4.81
CA GLU A 14 11.20 15.11 -3.62
C GLU A 14 10.01 14.23 -3.95
N ASP A 15 10.30 13.17 -4.72
CA ASP A 15 9.48 11.98 -4.84
C ASP A 15 9.42 11.38 -3.43
N THR A 16 8.58 11.98 -2.58
CA THR A 16 8.19 11.36 -1.34
C THR A 16 7.50 10.08 -1.77
N PRO A 17 8.02 8.89 -1.44
CA PRO A 17 7.42 7.65 -1.88
C PRO A 17 5.94 7.67 -1.56
N ALA A 18 5.10 7.35 -2.54
CA ALA A 18 3.64 7.36 -2.37
C ALA A 18 3.19 6.47 -1.20
N THR A 19 4.01 5.47 -0.84
CA THR A 19 3.91 4.70 0.41
C THR A 19 5.24 4.73 1.17
N PRO A 20 5.22 4.94 2.50
CA PRO A 20 6.44 4.87 3.31
C PRO A 20 7.15 3.52 3.18
N GLY A 21 8.50 3.50 3.17
CA GLY A 21 9.29 2.26 3.02
C GLY A 21 9.09 1.20 4.11
N TRP A 22 8.42 1.53 5.22
CA TRP A 22 8.03 0.57 6.25
C TRP A 22 6.80 -0.27 5.86
N VAL A 23 5.97 0.22 4.93
CA VAL A 23 4.72 -0.44 4.50
C VAL A 23 5.00 -1.82 3.91
N GLU A 24 6.04 -1.93 3.08
CA GLU A 24 6.45 -3.20 2.48
C GLU A 24 6.77 -4.26 3.53
N SER A 25 7.55 -3.90 4.56
CA SER A 25 7.92 -4.81 5.63
C SER A 25 6.72 -5.21 6.49
N SER A 26 5.81 -4.28 6.76
CA SER A 26 4.57 -4.56 7.49
C SER A 26 3.65 -5.49 6.70
N LEU A 27 3.50 -5.26 5.40
CA LEU A 27 2.72 -6.14 4.53
C LEU A 27 3.32 -7.55 4.48
N ASP A 28 4.64 -7.67 4.36
CA ASP A 28 5.33 -8.96 4.40
C ASP A 28 5.06 -9.73 5.69
N ALA A 29 5.11 -9.04 6.83
CA ALA A 29 4.79 -9.64 8.12
C ALA A 29 3.33 -10.10 8.21
N ILE A 30 2.40 -9.34 7.62
CA ILE A 30 0.97 -9.71 7.56
C ILE A 30 0.77 -10.95 6.69
N LEU A 31 1.32 -10.95 5.47
CA LEU A 31 1.17 -12.05 4.51
C LEU A 31 1.84 -13.34 5.00
N ALA A 32 2.94 -13.25 5.74
CA ALA A 32 3.60 -14.39 6.37
C ALA A 32 2.72 -15.13 7.40
N THR A 33 1.62 -14.51 7.87
CA THR A 33 0.66 -15.18 8.76
C THR A 33 -0.35 -16.06 8.03
N LEU A 34 -0.40 -16.00 6.70
CA LEU A 34 -1.33 -16.78 5.90
C LEU A 34 -0.81 -18.21 5.68
N PRO A 35 -1.71 -19.20 5.54
CA PRO A 35 -1.33 -20.60 5.27
C PRO A 35 -0.97 -20.84 3.80
N PHE A 36 -0.31 -19.88 3.14
CA PHE A 36 0.07 -19.96 1.73
C PHE A 36 1.58 -19.75 1.55
N PRO A 37 2.20 -20.42 0.57
CA PRO A 37 3.60 -20.18 0.24
C PRO A 37 3.85 -18.73 -0.18
N ALA A 38 4.98 -18.16 0.23
CA ALA A 38 5.35 -16.78 -0.11
C ALA A 38 5.42 -16.54 -1.63
N ASP A 39 5.84 -17.52 -2.43
CA ASP A 39 5.87 -17.44 -3.89
C ASP A 39 4.48 -17.30 -4.50
N LYS A 40 3.45 -17.89 -3.86
CA LYS A 40 2.05 -17.74 -4.28
C LYS A 40 1.47 -16.39 -3.89
N LEU A 41 1.95 -15.80 -2.80
CA LEU A 41 1.52 -14.49 -2.31
C LEU A 41 2.22 -13.32 -3.00
N ALA A 42 3.43 -13.52 -3.53
CA ALA A 42 4.24 -12.49 -4.20
C ALA A 42 3.50 -11.64 -5.26
N PRO A 43 2.71 -12.21 -6.20
CA PRO A 43 1.98 -11.38 -7.17
C PRO A 43 0.89 -10.53 -6.52
N PHE A 44 0.19 -11.04 -5.51
CA PHE A 44 -0.86 -10.31 -4.78
C PHE A 44 -0.27 -9.19 -3.93
N ARG A 45 0.87 -9.47 -3.26
CA ARG A 45 1.66 -8.48 -2.53
C ARG A 45 2.02 -7.31 -3.44
N SER A 46 2.61 -7.60 -4.58
CA SER A 46 3.08 -6.58 -5.53
C SER A 46 1.92 -5.75 -6.05
N ALA A 47 0.82 -6.40 -6.48
CA ALA A 47 -0.37 -5.71 -6.95
C ALA A 47 -1.02 -4.80 -5.88
N TYR A 48 -1.00 -5.21 -4.61
CA TYR A 48 -1.53 -4.39 -3.52
C TYR A 48 -0.63 -3.18 -3.22
N LEU A 49 0.69 -3.34 -3.21
CA LEU A 49 1.63 -2.22 -3.06
C LEU A 49 1.52 -1.23 -4.23
N ASP A 50 1.40 -1.74 -5.46
CA ASP A 50 1.19 -0.90 -6.64
C ASP A 50 -0.13 -0.12 -6.56
N CYS A 51 -1.18 -0.75 -6.04
CA CYS A 51 -2.47 -0.09 -5.79
C CYS A 51 -2.31 1.05 -4.78
N LEU A 52 -1.70 0.79 -3.62
CA LEU A 52 -1.45 1.80 -2.58
C LEU A 52 -0.59 2.94 -3.10
N ALA A 53 0.44 2.66 -3.89
CA ALA A 53 1.27 3.69 -4.52
C ALA A 53 0.49 4.55 -5.53
N GLY A 54 -0.57 4.00 -6.14
CA GLY A 54 -1.47 4.69 -7.06
C GLY A 54 -2.51 5.58 -6.38
N CYS A 55 -2.81 5.39 -5.10
CA CYS A 55 -3.85 6.14 -4.37
C CYS A 55 -3.56 7.64 -4.24
N GLY A 56 -2.30 8.08 -4.40
CA GLY A 56 -1.92 9.49 -4.32
C GLY A 56 -2.19 10.12 -2.94
N ARG A 57 -2.31 11.45 -2.90
CA ARG A 57 -2.74 12.22 -1.71
C ARG A 57 -4.12 12.84 -1.96
N THR A 58 -5.11 12.01 -2.26
CA THR A 58 -6.49 12.45 -2.50
C THR A 58 -7.19 12.77 -1.17
N GLU A 59 -8.25 13.59 -1.22
CA GLU A 59 -9.08 13.87 -0.03
C GLU A 59 -9.80 12.62 0.50
N ASP A 60 -9.92 11.58 -0.34
CA ASP A 60 -10.60 10.31 -0.04
C ASP A 60 -9.61 9.13 0.08
N LEU A 61 -8.40 9.35 0.60
CA LEU A 61 -7.36 8.33 0.72
C LEU A 61 -7.86 7.03 1.38
N ASP A 62 -8.72 7.15 2.41
CA ASP A 62 -9.31 6.00 3.08
C ASP A 62 -10.20 5.16 2.15
N SER A 63 -10.93 5.80 1.24
CA SER A 63 -11.78 5.10 0.26
C SER A 63 -10.95 4.36 -0.80
N GLU A 64 -9.83 4.95 -1.21
CA GLU A 64 -8.89 4.34 -2.16
C GLU A 64 -8.18 3.13 -1.54
N HIS A 65 -7.72 3.25 -0.29
CA HIS A 65 -7.18 2.14 0.50
C HIS A 65 -8.21 1.01 0.64
N ASP A 66 -9.46 1.34 0.98
CA ASP A 66 -10.57 0.40 1.05
C ASP A 66 -10.77 -0.37 -0.26
N ALA A 67 -10.63 0.29 -1.42
CA ALA A 67 -10.75 -0.33 -2.72
C ALA A 67 -9.58 -1.30 -2.98
N CYS A 68 -8.35 -0.91 -2.66
CA CYS A 68 -7.16 -1.77 -2.74
C CYS A 68 -7.31 -3.01 -1.86
N ARG A 69 -7.76 -2.85 -0.61
CA ARG A 69 -8.00 -3.94 0.35
C ARG A 69 -9.02 -4.94 -0.19
N LYS A 70 -10.17 -4.45 -0.66
CA LYS A 70 -11.23 -5.29 -1.25
C LYS A 70 -10.74 -6.04 -2.49
N GLY A 71 -10.00 -5.36 -3.36
CA GLY A 71 -9.38 -5.97 -4.55
C GLY A 71 -8.45 -7.13 -4.19
N LEU A 72 -7.56 -6.92 -3.21
CA LEU A 72 -6.64 -7.96 -2.72
C LEU A 72 -7.40 -9.17 -2.13
N LEU A 73 -8.42 -8.94 -1.30
CA LEU A 73 -9.19 -10.02 -0.68
C LEU A 73 -9.94 -10.87 -1.71
N VAL A 74 -10.54 -10.24 -2.73
CA VAL A 74 -11.18 -10.95 -3.84
C VAL A 74 -10.16 -11.76 -4.63
N ALA A 75 -9.01 -11.16 -4.96
CA ALA A 75 -7.97 -11.83 -5.72
C ALA A 75 -7.40 -13.06 -4.97
N LEU A 76 -7.18 -12.97 -3.66
CA LEU A 76 -6.72 -14.08 -2.83
C LEU A 76 -7.78 -15.18 -2.69
N LYS A 77 -9.05 -14.79 -2.55
CA LYS A 77 -10.17 -15.73 -2.54
C LYS A 77 -10.26 -16.51 -3.84
N ASP A 78 -10.25 -15.82 -4.97
CA ASP A 78 -10.43 -16.45 -6.29
C ASP A 78 -9.17 -17.18 -6.76
N GLY A 79 -7.99 -16.67 -6.42
CA GLY A 79 -6.70 -17.22 -6.86
C GLY A 79 -6.16 -18.36 -5.99
N LEU A 80 -6.41 -18.32 -4.68
CA LEU A 80 -5.86 -19.29 -3.72
C LEU A 80 -6.93 -20.07 -2.96
N ASN A 81 -8.22 -19.88 -3.28
CA ASN A 81 -9.34 -20.46 -2.53
C ASN A 81 -9.27 -20.12 -1.03
N MET A 82 -8.87 -18.90 -0.71
CA MET A 82 -8.80 -18.42 0.68
C MET A 82 -10.17 -18.51 1.34
N ASP A 83 -10.21 -19.13 2.51
CA ASP A 83 -11.45 -19.28 3.28
C ASP A 83 -11.88 -17.94 3.91
N SER A 84 -13.16 -17.86 4.27
CA SER A 84 -13.77 -16.64 4.80
C SER A 84 -13.20 -16.21 6.16
N GLU A 85 -12.74 -17.15 6.99
CA GLU A 85 -12.19 -16.83 8.31
C GLU A 85 -10.81 -16.20 8.16
N THR A 86 -9.93 -16.83 7.38
CA THR A 86 -8.61 -16.30 7.03
C THR A 86 -8.73 -14.95 6.32
N GLY A 87 -9.67 -14.83 5.37
CA GLY A 87 -9.91 -13.57 4.65
C GLY A 87 -10.33 -12.42 5.58
N ARG A 88 -11.21 -12.69 6.55
CA ARG A 88 -11.63 -11.68 7.54
C ARG A 88 -10.50 -11.27 8.49
N ALA A 89 -9.68 -12.22 8.91
CA ALA A 89 -8.51 -11.93 9.75
C ALA A 89 -7.46 -11.09 8.99
N LEU A 90 -7.27 -11.37 7.70
CA LEU A 90 -6.41 -10.58 6.83
C LEU A 90 -6.94 -9.16 6.64
N GLU A 91 -8.24 -9.02 6.38
CA GLU A 91 -8.92 -7.72 6.22
C GLU A 91 -8.63 -6.78 7.39
N GLN A 92 -8.80 -7.26 8.64
CA GLN A 92 -8.55 -6.46 9.84
C GLN A 92 -7.09 -6.00 9.98
N LYS A 93 -6.13 -6.83 9.56
CA LYS A 93 -4.71 -6.48 9.60
C LYS A 93 -4.37 -5.42 8.54
N LEU A 94 -4.94 -5.53 7.36
CA LEU A 94 -4.75 -4.57 6.27
C LEU A 94 -5.41 -3.23 6.56
N GLU A 95 -6.63 -3.24 7.10
CA GLU A 95 -7.32 -2.02 7.56
C GLU A 95 -6.48 -1.28 8.61
N LYS A 96 -5.90 -2.01 9.57
CA LYS A 96 -4.97 -1.41 10.53
C LYS A 96 -3.72 -0.82 9.86
N LEU A 97 -3.12 -1.54 8.91
CA LEU A 97 -1.96 -1.05 8.16
C LEU A 97 -2.27 0.26 7.44
N GLU A 98 -3.42 0.33 6.77
CA GLU A 98 -3.86 1.52 6.03
C GLU A 98 -4.16 2.70 6.96
N LEU A 99 -4.76 2.46 8.13
CA LEU A 99 -4.91 3.50 9.16
C LEU A 99 -3.56 4.02 9.65
N ASP A 100 -2.58 3.13 9.86
CA ASP A 100 -1.23 3.51 10.27
C ASP A 100 -0.51 4.30 9.14
N ILE A 101 -0.82 4.01 7.86
CA ILE A 101 -0.35 4.81 6.70
C ILE A 101 -0.99 6.21 6.73
N SER A 102 -2.32 6.29 6.81
CA SER A 102 -3.05 7.57 6.84
C SER A 102 -2.67 8.44 8.05
N ALA A 103 -2.35 7.84 9.20
CA ALA A 103 -1.93 8.57 10.40
C ALA A 103 -0.47 9.07 10.37
N GLY A 104 0.38 8.46 9.53
CA GLY A 104 1.78 8.82 9.35
C GLY A 104 2.10 9.62 8.08
N ALA A 105 1.10 9.82 7.22
CA ALA A 105 1.18 10.56 5.95
C ALA A 105 1.06 12.08 6.12
#